data_AF-A0AB35PPA1-F1
#
_entry.id   AF-A0AB35PPA1-F1
#
_cell.length_a   1.000
_cell.length_b   1.000
_cell.length_c   1.000
_cell.angle_alpha   90.00
_cell.angle_beta   90.00
_cell.angle_gamma   90.00
#
_symmetry.space_group_name_H-M   'P 1'
#
loop_
_entity.id
_entity.type
_entity.pdbx_description
1 polymer ?
#
loop_
_entity_poly.entity_id
_entity_poly.type
_entity_poly.pdbx_seq_one_letter_code
_entity_poly.pdbx_strand_id
1 'polypeptide(L)'
;PGDYQFVETKAPEHYKLDSTPIKFTIKKSQKEKLQVTTTNSLTEGAVELIKVDDINPDTKLSDAVFNIIDAKGKIVRTDLTT
;
A
#
# COMPACT_ATOMS: atom_id res chain seq x y z
N PRO A 1 -13.71 33.20 -10.76
CA PRO A 1 -13.79 31.76 -11.11
C PRO A 1 -12.40 31.28 -11.51
N GLY A 2 -12.06 30.02 -11.23
CA GLY A 2 -10.75 29.46 -11.56
C GLY A 2 -10.68 27.97 -11.30
N ASP A 3 -9.64 27.35 -11.86
CA ASP A 3 -9.32 25.94 -11.67
C ASP A 3 -8.23 25.77 -10.61
N TYR A 4 -8.42 24.78 -9.75
CA TYR A 4 -7.59 24.50 -8.58
C TYR A 4 -7.38 22.99 -8.45
N GLN A 5 -6.47 22.61 -7.56
CA GLN A 5 -6.25 21.20 -7.23
C GLN A 5 -5.88 21.02 -5.76
N PHE A 6 -6.30 19.89 -5.20
CA PHE A 6 -5.73 19.37 -3.96
C PHE A 6 -4.60 18.39 -4.30
N VAL A 7 -3.50 18.48 -3.57
CA VAL A 7 -2.39 17.52 -3.64
C VAL A 7 -2.11 17.07 -2.20
N GLU A 8 -2.18 15.77 -1.94
CA GLU A 8 -1.80 15.23 -0.63
C GLU A 8 -0.28 15.37 -0.47
N THR A 9 0.16 16.03 0.60
CA THR A 9 1.59 16.25 0.88
C THR A 9 2.12 15.36 1.99
N LYS A 10 1.22 14.78 2.80
CA LYS A 10 1.54 13.86 3.88
C LYS A 10 0.35 12.93 4.12
N ALA A 11 0.61 11.63 4.12
CA ALA A 11 -0.37 10.63 4.48
C ALA A 11 -0.48 10.50 6.01
N PRO A 12 -1.65 10.09 6.53
CA PRO A 12 -1.79 9.59 7.89
C PRO A 12 -0.90 8.39 8.18
N GLU A 13 -0.70 8.08 9.46
CA GLU A 13 0.05 6.90 9.87
C GLU A 13 -0.59 5.62 9.32
N HIS A 14 0.23 4.69 8.80
CA HIS A 14 -0.19 3.45 8.14
C HIS A 14 -0.96 3.61 6.82
N TYR A 15 -0.95 4.79 6.19
CA TYR A 15 -1.48 4.99 4.84
C TYR A 15 -0.39 5.42 3.86
N LYS A 16 -0.55 5.05 2.59
CA LYS A 16 0.36 5.42 1.50
C LYS A 16 0.14 6.88 1.11
N LEU A 17 1.17 7.62 0.73
CA LEU A 17 0.94 8.97 0.18
C LEU A 17 0.37 8.85 -1.25
N ASP A 18 -0.80 9.44 -1.51
CA ASP A 18 -1.34 9.59 -2.85
C ASP A 18 -1.20 11.04 -3.34
N SER A 19 -0.09 11.30 -4.04
CA SER A 19 0.21 12.62 -4.60
C SER A 19 -0.55 12.93 -5.90
N THR A 20 -1.52 12.10 -6.31
CA THR A 20 -2.35 12.33 -7.49
C THR A 20 -3.19 13.61 -7.31
N PRO A 21 -3.02 14.64 -8.17
CA PRO A 21 -3.76 15.89 -8.00
C PRO A 21 -5.26 15.75 -8.26
N ILE A 22 -6.08 16.20 -7.33
CA ILE A 22 -7.54 16.21 -7.44
C ILE A 22 -8.00 17.58 -7.89
N LYS A 23 -8.33 17.70 -9.17
CA LYS A 23 -8.70 18.97 -9.81
C LYS A 23 -10.15 19.35 -9.52
N PHE A 24 -10.40 20.63 -9.30
CA PHE A 24 -11.75 21.18 -9.14
C PHE A 24 -11.82 22.64 -9.63
N THR A 25 -13.04 23.09 -9.96
CA THR A 25 -13.27 24.44 -10.50
C THR A 25 -14.21 25.22 -9.60
N ILE A 26 -13.82 26.45 -9.23
CA ILE A 26 -14.68 27.41 -8.53
C ILE A 26 -15.35 28.31 -9.57
N LYS A 27 -16.69 28.29 -9.62
CA LYS A 27 -17.47 29.11 -10.56
C LYS A 27 -17.76 30.51 -9.98
N LYS A 28 -18.00 31.49 -10.85
CA LYS A 28 -18.37 32.86 -10.42
C LYS A 28 -19.74 32.80 -9.74
N SER A 29 -19.90 33.47 -8.61
CA SER A 29 -21.15 33.50 -7.85
C SER A 29 -21.67 32.11 -7.42
N GLN A 30 -20.75 31.17 -7.19
CA GLN A 30 -21.06 29.88 -6.58
C GLN A 30 -21.70 30.09 -5.19
N LYS A 31 -22.91 29.55 -5.01
CA LYS A 31 -23.66 29.66 -3.75
C LYS A 31 -23.42 28.49 -2.80
N GLU A 32 -23.24 27.30 -3.36
CA GLU A 32 -23.03 26.05 -2.62
C GLU A 32 -21.55 25.74 -2.46
N LYS A 33 -21.16 25.13 -1.33
CA LYS A 33 -19.78 24.67 -1.13
C LYS A 33 -19.54 23.42 -1.99
N LEU A 34 -18.40 23.38 -2.69
CA LEU A 34 -17.98 22.18 -3.41
C LEU A 34 -17.36 21.19 -2.40
N GLN A 35 -17.89 19.97 -2.35
CA GLN A 35 -17.32 18.90 -1.55
C GLN A 35 -16.52 17.96 -2.45
N VAL A 36 -15.26 17.76 -2.12
CA VAL A 36 -14.35 16.84 -2.80
C VAL A 36 -13.92 15.79 -1.79
N THR A 37 -14.00 14.52 -2.16
CA THR A 37 -13.59 13.39 -1.31
C THR A 37 -12.49 12.61 -1.99
N THR A 38 -11.57 12.08 -1.19
CA THR A 38 -10.50 11.19 -1.64
C THR A 38 -10.36 10.03 -0.68
N THR A 39 -9.82 8.93 -1.17
CA THR A 39 -9.56 7.72 -0.39
C THR A 39 -8.08 7.46 -0.38
N ASN A 40 -7.56 7.01 0.75
CA ASN A 40 -6.17 6.61 0.85
C ASN A 40 -6.03 5.10 1.06
N SER A 41 -4.97 4.50 0.53
CA SER A 41 -4.68 3.07 0.66
C SER A 41 -3.83 2.80 1.90
N LEU A 42 -4.12 1.74 2.64
CA LEU A 42 -3.27 1.32 3.75
C LEU A 42 -1.87 0.94 3.23
N THR A 43 -0.86 1.26 4.02
CA THR A 43 0.51 0.78 3.79
C THR A 43 0.52 -0.73 3.99
N GLU A 44 0.87 -1.47 2.93
CA GLU A 44 1.02 -2.92 3.00
C GLU A 44 2.24 -3.29 3.85
N GLY A 45 2.09 -4.29 4.71
CA GLY A 45 3.21 -4.90 5.41
C GLY A 45 4.02 -5.80 4.47
N ALA A 46 5.29 -6.01 4.79
CA ALA A 46 6.18 -6.94 4.10
C ALA A 46 6.78 -7.94 5.08
N VAL A 47 7.06 -9.14 4.60
CA VAL A 47 7.82 -10.18 5.31
C VAL A 47 8.90 -10.72 4.39
N GLU A 48 10.05 -11.05 4.94
CA GLU A 48 11.16 -11.70 4.24
C GLU A 48 11.36 -13.09 4.84
N LEU A 49 11.47 -14.11 3.98
CA LEU A 49 11.78 -15.47 4.37
C LEU A 49 13.14 -15.83 3.79
N ILE A 50 14.09 -16.19 4.67
CA ILE A 50 15.41 -16.69 4.27
C ILE A 50 15.53 -18.11 4.78
N LYS A 51 15.72 -19.08 3.88
CA LYS A 51 15.97 -20.46 4.27
C LYS A 51 17.47 -20.68 4.43
N VAL A 52 17.86 -21.17 5.60
CA VAL A 52 19.27 -21.46 5.93
C VAL A 52 19.44 -22.92 6.35
N ASP A 53 20.68 -23.38 6.29
CA ASP A 53 21.14 -24.66 6.82
C ASP A 53 21.07 -24.68 8.36
N ASP A 54 20.80 -25.85 8.93
CA ASP A 54 20.62 -26.02 10.38
C ASP A 54 21.93 -26.04 11.17
N ILE A 55 23.04 -26.40 10.52
CA ILE A 55 24.38 -26.42 11.09
C ILE A 55 25.08 -25.07 10.86
N ASN A 56 24.94 -24.49 9.67
CA ASN A 56 25.55 -23.21 9.31
C ASN A 56 24.53 -22.17 8.80
N PRO A 57 24.06 -21.24 9.65
CA PRO A 57 23.10 -20.19 9.27
C PRO A 57 23.55 -19.25 8.14
N ASP A 58 24.85 -19.16 7.85
CA ASP A 58 25.36 -18.36 6.72
C ASP A 58 25.15 -19.06 5.36
N THR A 59 24.89 -20.38 5.38
CA THR A 59 24.59 -21.16 4.18
C THR A 59 23.12 -21.03 3.83
N LYS A 60 22.82 -20.24 2.80
CA LYS A 60 21.46 -20.07 2.27
C LYS A 60 21.09 -21.25 1.39
N LEU A 61 19.86 -21.74 1.54
CA LEU A 61 19.31 -22.84 0.77
C LEU A 61 18.25 -22.31 -0.19
N SER A 62 18.33 -22.71 -1.46
CA SER A 62 17.41 -22.27 -2.51
C SER A 62 16.42 -23.36 -2.90
N ASP A 63 15.41 -22.97 -3.68
CA ASP A 63 14.41 -23.83 -4.34
C ASP A 63 13.36 -24.44 -3.40
N ALA A 64 13.30 -24.03 -2.13
CA ALA A 64 12.23 -24.41 -1.22
C ALA A 64 10.98 -23.55 -1.47
N VAL A 65 9.82 -24.19 -1.61
CA VAL A 65 8.54 -23.54 -1.94
C VAL A 65 7.65 -23.42 -0.70
N PHE A 66 7.11 -22.24 -0.46
CA PHE A 66 6.31 -21.89 0.71
C PHE A 66 4.97 -21.25 0.33
N ASN A 67 3.99 -21.45 1.22
CA ASN A 67 2.72 -20.72 1.22
C ASN A 67 2.67 -19.79 2.43
N ILE A 68 2.08 -18.61 2.28
CA ILE A 68 1.64 -17.79 3.41
C ILE A 68 0.20 -18.20 3.72
N ILE A 69 -0.05 -18.66 4.94
CA ILE A 69 -1.38 -18.99 5.45
C ILE A 69 -1.77 -18.03 6.57
N ASP A 70 -3.03 -17.63 6.63
CA ASP A 70 -3.56 -16.85 7.75
C ASP A 70 -3.88 -17.72 8.97
N ALA A 71 -4.22 -17.08 10.09
CA ALA A 71 -4.55 -17.77 11.34
C ALA A 71 -5.80 -18.69 11.25
N LYS A 72 -6.59 -18.57 10.18
CA LYS A 72 -7.77 -19.41 9.91
C LYS A 72 -7.42 -20.57 8.95
N GLY A 73 -6.15 -20.70 8.56
CA GLY A 73 -5.67 -21.71 7.63
C GLY A 73 -5.93 -21.39 6.14
N LYS A 74 -6.34 -20.16 5.81
CA LYS A 74 -6.54 -19.76 4.40
C LYS A 74 -5.20 -19.37 3.78
N ILE A 75 -4.93 -19.87 2.58
CA ILE A 75 -3.77 -19.46 1.78
C ILE A 75 -3.94 -18.00 1.32
N VAL A 76 -2.97 -17.16 1.67
CA VAL A 76 -2.86 -15.73 1.31
C VAL A 76 -1.94 -15.54 0.11
N ARG A 77 -0.84 -16.29 0.03
CA ARG A 77 0.08 -16.35 -1.11
C ARG A 77 0.63 -17.76 -1.27
N THR A 78 0.91 -18.16 -2.50
CA THR A 78 1.44 -19.47 -2.86
C THR A 78 2.65 -19.34 -3.77
N ASP A 79 3.34 -20.45 -4.00
CA ASP A 79 4.50 -20.55 -4.90
C ASP A 79 5.64 -19.56 -4.58
N LEU A 80 5.87 -19.29 -3.28
CA LEU A 80 6.97 -18.44 -2.84
C LEU A 80 8.25 -19.28 -2.70
N THR A 81 9.25 -19.00 -3.52
CA THR A 81 10.52 -19.74 -3.52
C THR A 81 11.62 -18.95 -2.81
N THR A 82 12.38 -19.60 -1.93
CA THR A 82 13.60 -19.05 -1.31
C THR A 82 14.85 -19.29 -2.15
#